data_AF-A0A7C2SPQ7-F1
#
_entry.id   AF-A0A7C2SPQ7-F1
#
_cell.length_a   1.000
_cell.length_b   1.000
_cell.length_c   1.000
_cell.angle_alpha   90.00
_cell.angle_beta   90.00
_cell.angle_gamma   90.00
#
_symmetry.space_group_name_H-M   'P 1'
#
loop_
_entity.id
_entity.type
_entity.pdbx_description
1 polymer ?
#
loop_
_entity_poly.entity_id
_entity_poly.type
_entity_poly.pdbx_seq_one_letter_code
_entity_poly.pdbx_strand_id
1 'polypeptide(L)' 'MHADPKGVLTGLHFIDGDHAACEGAIAAGCRFAAGYPITPSTEVVERFAARIPLVGGVFIQMEDEIASS' A
#
# COMPACT_ATOMS: atom_id res chain seq x y z
N MET A 1 16.11 -7.29 -11.07
CA MET A 1 14.97 -7.06 -10.15
C MET A 1 13.71 -7.09 -11.00
N HIS A 2 12.86 -8.11 -10.86
CA HIS A 2 11.61 -8.21 -11.63
C HIS A 2 10.46 -7.87 -10.68
N ALA A 3 9.73 -6.80 -10.97
CA ALA A 3 8.48 -6.49 -10.29
C ALA A 3 7.44 -7.59 -10.58
N ASP A 4 6.61 -7.94 -9.60
CA ASP A 4 5.48 -8.85 -9.83
C ASP A 4 4.45 -8.16 -10.75
N PRO A 5 4.18 -8.68 -11.96
CA PRO A 5 3.24 -8.05 -12.90
C PRO A 5 1.85 -7.80 -12.30
N LYS A 6 1.41 -8.62 -11.34
CA LYS A 6 0.12 -8.42 -10.66
C LYS A 6 0.13 -7.18 -9.75
N GLY A 7 1.29 -6.83 -9.20
CA GLY A 7 1.46 -5.68 -8.31
C GLY A 7 1.65 -4.35 -9.03
N VAL A 8 1.98 -4.36 -10.32
CA VAL A 8 2.28 -3.14 -11.06
C VAL A 8 1.00 -2.52 -11.62
N LEU A 9 0.69 -1.29 -11.20
CA LEU A 9 -0.35 -0.49 -11.83
C LEU A 9 0.15 0.14 -13.14
N THR A 10 -0.18 -0.48 -14.27
CA THR A 10 0.26 -0.01 -15.60
C THR A 10 -0.62 1.11 -16.14
N GLY A 11 -0.07 1.99 -17.00
CA GLY A 11 -0.81 3.06 -17.69
C GLY A 11 -0.38 4.46 -17.27
N LEU A 12 -1.10 5.48 -17.75
CA LEU A 12 -0.93 6.87 -17.33
C LEU A 12 -1.82 7.13 -16.11
N HIS A 13 -1.24 7.66 -15.04
CA HIS A 13 -1.94 7.91 -13.78
C HIS A 13 -1.68 9.34 -13.30
N PHE A 14 -2.70 9.96 -12.71
CA PHE A 14 -2.57 11.19 -11.94
C PHE A 14 -2.76 10.84 -10.47
N ILE A 15 -1.67 10.85 -9.70
CA ILE A 15 -1.61 10.38 -8.31
C ILE A 15 -0.76 11.33 -7.47
N ASP A 16 -1.08 11.44 -6.19
CA ASP A 16 -0.25 12.08 -5.17
C ASP A 16 0.91 11.17 -4.72
N GLY A 17 1.73 11.71 -3.82
CA GLY A 17 2.93 11.03 -3.31
C GLY A 17 2.64 9.80 -2.45
N ASP A 18 1.58 9.84 -1.63
CA ASP A 18 1.24 8.75 -0.71
C ASP A 18 0.72 7.54 -1.47
N HIS A 19 -0.13 7.78 -2.48
CA HIS A 19 -0.55 6.78 -3.44
C HIS A 19 0.64 6.21 -4.22
N ALA A 20 1.56 7.06 -4.70
CA ALA A 20 2.74 6.61 -5.43
C ALA A 20 3.65 5.71 -4.58
N ALA A 21 3.84 6.06 -3.30
CA ALA A 21 4.62 5.26 -2.36
C ALA A 21 4.00 3.87 -2.14
N CYS A 22 2.67 3.82 -1.92
CA CYS A 22 1.95 2.56 -1.80
C CYS A 22 2.08 1.69 -3.07
N GLU A 23 1.86 2.26 -4.25
CA GLU A 23 1.96 1.53 -5.52
C GLU A 23 3.37 1.01 -5.77
N GLY A 24 4.39 1.78 -5.38
CA GLY A 24 5.80 1.33 -5.41
C GLY A 24 6.04 0.11 -4.52
N ALA A 25 5.52 0.12 -3.29
CA ALA A 25 5.64 -1.01 -2.37
C ALA A 25 4.93 -2.27 -2.94
N ILE A 26 3.72 -2.11 -3.47
CA ILE A 26 2.97 -3.23 -4.07
C ILE A 26 3.68 -3.77 -5.33
N ALA A 27 4.20 -2.89 -6.18
CA ALA A 27 4.98 -3.27 -7.36
C ALA A 27 6.28 -4.01 -6.98
N ALA A 28 6.90 -3.64 -5.86
CA ALA A 28 8.06 -4.34 -5.30
C ALA A 28 7.73 -5.71 -4.69
N GLY A 29 6.46 -6.08 -4.60
CA GLY A 29 6.01 -7.36 -4.06
C GLY A 29 5.52 -7.31 -2.61
N CYS A 30 5.31 -6.12 -2.03
CA CYS A 30 4.72 -6.01 -0.70
C CYS A 30 3.29 -6.57 -0.71
N ARG A 31 3.01 -7.53 0.17
CA ARG A 31 1.68 -8.17 0.31
C ARG A 31 1.13 -8.13 1.74
N PHE A 32 1.82 -7.44 2.64
CA PHE A 32 1.37 -7.23 4.00
C PHE A 32 1.68 -5.80 4.42
N ALA A 33 0.71 -5.12 5.02
CA ALA A 33 0.93 -3.87 5.72
C ALA A 33 0.04 -3.81 6.95
N ALA A 34 0.56 -3.21 8.02
CA ALA A 34 -0.20 -2.82 9.20
C ALA A 34 -0.11 -1.31 9.34
N GLY A 35 -1.14 -0.67 9.90
CA GLY A 35 -1.11 0.78 10.06
C GLY A 35 -2.10 1.31 11.08
N TYR A 36 -1.72 2.43 11.67
CA TYR A 36 -2.57 3.26 12.52
C TYR A 36 -2.81 4.61 11.82
N PRO A 37 -4.06 5.12 11.74
CA PRO A 37 -4.35 6.36 11.02
C PRO A 37 -3.68 7.57 11.65
N ILE A 38 -2.86 8.28 10.87
CA ILE A 38 -2.21 9.55 11.27
C ILE A 38 -1.98 10.45 10.05
N THR A 39 -2.44 11.70 10.13
CA THR A 39 -2.22 12.71 9.07
C THR A 39 -0.74 13.13 9.04
N PRO A 40 -0.12 13.27 7.85
CA PRO A 40 -0.71 13.12 6.50
C PRO A 40 -0.67 11.69 5.94
N SER A 41 0.05 10.74 6.54
CA SER A 41 0.36 9.43 5.95
C SER A 41 -0.79 8.43 5.81
N THR A 42 -1.98 8.74 6.33
CA THR A 42 -3.13 7.81 6.29
C THR A 42 -3.45 7.34 4.85
N GLU A 43 -3.29 8.19 3.85
CA GLU A 43 -3.62 7.88 2.46
C GLU A 43 -2.76 6.74 1.88
N VAL A 44 -1.54 6.52 2.41
CA VAL A 44 -0.68 5.39 2.03
C VAL A 44 -1.34 4.06 2.34
N VAL A 45 -1.81 3.90 3.58
CA VAL A 45 -2.40 2.64 4.06
C VAL A 45 -3.84 2.46 3.59
N GLU A 46 -4.58 3.55 3.37
CA GLU A 46 -5.89 3.50 2.71
C GLU A 46 -5.76 3.00 1.27
N ARG A 47 -4.76 3.49 0.53
CA ARG A 47 -4.46 2.99 -0.82
C ARG A 47 -4.08 1.52 -0.80
N PHE A 48 -3.29 1.11 0.18
CA PHE A 48 -2.90 -0.29 0.34
C PHE A 48 -4.11 -1.18 0.59
N ALA A 49 -5.00 -0.77 1.51
CA ALA A 49 -6.25 -1.48 1.81
C ALA A 49 -7.15 -1.61 0.57
N ALA A 50 -7.24 -0.58 -0.27
CA ALA A 50 -8.00 -0.61 -1.52
C ALA A 50 -7.38 -1.54 -2.58
N ARG A 51 -6.04 -1.62 -2.64
CA ARG A 51 -5.32 -2.39 -3.67
C ARG A 51 -5.08 -3.85 -3.32
N ILE A 52 -4.89 -4.15 -2.04
CA ILE A 52 -4.44 -5.47 -1.59
C ILE A 52 -5.36 -6.64 -1.97
N PRO A 53 -6.71 -6.48 -2.07
CA PRO A 53 -7.60 -7.56 -2.53
C PRO A 53 -7.38 -7.96 -3.99
N LEU A 54 -6.85 -7.06 -4.82
CA LEU A 54 -6.64 -7.29 -6.25
C LEU A 54 -5.31 -8.03 -6.53
N VAL A 55 -4.36 -7.92 -5.62
CA VAL A 55 -2.97 -8.41 -5.81
C VAL A 55 -2.59 -9.53 -4.84
N GLY A 56 -3.48 -9.86 -3.89
CA GLY A 56 -3.38 -11.01 -2.99
C GLY A 56 -2.47 -10.79 -1.79
N GLY A 57 -3.01 -10.21 -0.72
CA GLY A 57 -2.30 -9.97 0.52
C GLY A 57 -3.23 -9.57 1.66
N VAL A 58 -2.69 -8.96 2.71
CA VAL A 58 -3.45 -8.58 3.91
C VAL A 58 -3.09 -7.17 4.35
N PHE A 59 -4.11 -6.39 4.71
CA PHE A 59 -3.96 -5.15 5.46
C PHE A 59 -4.65 -5.30 6.81
N ILE A 60 -4.03 -4.81 7.88
CA ILE A 60 -4.64 -4.76 9.21
C ILE A 60 -4.48 -3.35 9.78
N GLN A 61 -5.61 -2.73 10.13
CA GLN A 61 -5.58 -1.52 10.94
C GLN A 61 -5.33 -1.90 12.40
N MET A 62 -4.27 -1.35 12.99
CA MET A 62 -3.90 -1.60 14.37
C MET A 62 -4.40 -0.50 15.30
N GLU A 63 -4.28 -0.72 16.60
CA GLU A 63 -4.71 0.20 17.66
C GLU A 63 -3.76 1.39 17.88
N ASP A 64 -2.47 1.20 17.58
CA ASP A 64 -1.44 2.23 17.72
C ASP A 64 -0.25 1.94 16.78
N GLU A 65 0.72 2.86 16.75
CA GLU A 65 1.92 2.75 15.91
C GLU A 65 2.87 1.62 16.36
N ILE A 66 2.84 1.21 17.63
CA ILE A 66 3.69 0.14 18.16
C ILE A 66 3.19 -1.22 17.68
N ALA A 67 1.89 -1.45 17.72
CA ALA A 67 1.24 -2.64 17.17
C ALA A 67 1.32 -2.71 15.63
N SER A 68 1.56 -1.56 14.97
CA SER A 68 1.74 -1.47 13.52
C SER A 68 3.15 -1.81 13.03
N SER A 69 4.13 -1.98 13.94
CA SER A 69 5.57 -2.16 13.62
C SER A 69 5.99 -3.63 13.41
#